data_AF-A0A9P7V6B5-F1
#
_entry.id   AF-A0A9P7V6B5-F1
#
_cell.length_a   1.000
_cell.length_b   1.000
_cell.length_c   1.000
_cell.angle_alpha   90.00
_cell.angle_beta   90.00
_cell.angle_gamma   90.00
#
_symmetry.space_group_name_H-M   'P 1'
#
loop_
_entity.id
_entity.type
_entity.pdbx_description
1 polymer ?
#
loop_
_entity_poly.entity_id
_entity_poly.type
_entity_poly.pdbx_seq_one_letter_code
_entity_poly.pdbx_strand_id
1 'polypeptide(L)'
;MSTLYPKVTIKFCIKCKWHNRAIWYVQEILQTFPSVGEVSLQPTSDPAGLFEIQVAVNADSVQTIYKRKFRSSADLQTDDFYYDGFPDAKLVKGLVKRALGESRDLGHSEGGGLLNCGDCAAEDGICQVDS
;
A
#
# COMPACT_ATOMS: atom_id res chain seq x y z
N MET A 1 2.59 -19.32 -17.41
CA MET A 1 3.11 -17.95 -17.24
C MET A 1 3.84 -17.91 -15.91
N SER A 2 5.12 -17.53 -15.89
CA SER A 2 5.89 -17.39 -14.66
C SER A 2 5.58 -16.02 -14.04
N THR A 3 5.02 -16.00 -12.84
CA THR A 3 4.77 -14.77 -12.07
C THR A 3 6.08 -14.26 -11.52
N LEU A 4 6.38 -12.97 -11.73
CA LEU A 4 7.59 -12.35 -11.18
C LEU A 4 7.28 -11.69 -9.83
N TYR A 5 8.01 -12.09 -8.80
CA TYR A 5 7.91 -11.52 -7.46
C TYR A 5 9.06 -10.53 -7.21
N PRO A 6 8.86 -9.47 -6.41
CA PRO A 6 7.63 -9.09 -5.73
C PRO A 6 6.54 -8.59 -6.70
N LYS A 7 5.29 -8.94 -6.44
CA LYS A 7 4.13 -8.62 -7.26
C LYS A 7 3.19 -7.67 -6.52
N VAL A 8 2.80 -6.58 -7.16
CA VAL A 8 1.75 -5.67 -6.65
C VAL A 8 0.47 -5.86 -7.46
N THR A 9 -0.66 -6.01 -6.77
CA THR A 9 -1.98 -6.20 -7.39
C THR A 9 -2.92 -5.09 -6.97
N ILE A 10 -3.45 -4.36 -7.93
CA ILE A 10 -4.44 -3.29 -7.70
C ILE A 10 -5.80 -3.79 -8.16
N LYS A 11 -6.67 -4.10 -7.20
CA LYS A 11 -8.07 -4.48 -7.43
C LYS A 11 -8.94 -3.24 -7.39
N PHE A 12 -9.76 -3.03 -8.41
CA PHE A 12 -10.63 -1.84 -8.46
C PHE A 12 -11.98 -2.09 -9.11
N CYS A 13 -12.98 -1.34 -8.66
CA CYS A 13 -14.32 -1.32 -9.24
C CYS A 13 -14.32 -0.75 -10.66
N ILE A 14 -14.63 -1.59 -11.65
CA ILE A 14 -14.68 -1.21 -13.07
C ILE A 14 -15.82 -0.21 -13.35
N LYS A 15 -16.97 -0.40 -12.69
CA LYS A 15 -18.16 0.47 -12.83
C LYS A 15 -17.96 1.87 -12.25
N CYS A 16 -16.99 2.03 -11.35
CA CYS A 16 -16.73 3.27 -10.64
C CYS A 16 -15.84 4.25 -11.41
N LYS A 17 -15.41 3.86 -12.64
CA LYS A 17 -14.53 4.65 -13.51
C LYS A 17 -13.17 5.00 -12.86
N TRP A 18 -12.61 4.10 -12.05
CA TRP A 18 -11.32 4.31 -11.36
C TRP A 18 -10.08 3.83 -12.13
N HIS A 19 -10.24 3.43 -13.40
CA HIS A 19 -9.16 2.97 -14.27
C HIS A 19 -7.96 3.92 -14.31
N ASN A 20 -8.20 5.21 -14.57
CA ASN A 20 -7.11 6.19 -14.68
C ASN A 20 -6.31 6.30 -13.39
N ARG A 21 -6.99 6.20 -12.24
CA ARG A 21 -6.33 6.24 -10.94
C ARG A 21 -5.53 4.96 -10.68
N ALA A 22 -6.08 3.81 -11.03
CA ALA A 22 -5.36 2.54 -10.93
C ALA A 22 -4.09 2.55 -11.79
N ILE A 23 -4.18 3.01 -13.05
CA ILE A 23 -3.04 3.14 -13.96
C ILE A 23 -1.99 4.11 -13.41
N TRP A 24 -2.41 5.24 -12.84
CA TRP A 24 -1.48 6.19 -12.23
C TRP A 24 -0.66 5.56 -11.09
N TYR A 25 -1.28 4.77 -10.21
CA TYR A 25 -0.51 4.04 -9.18
C TYR A 25 0.45 3.02 -9.76
N VAL A 26 0.10 2.34 -10.87
CA VAL A 26 1.04 1.44 -11.55
C VAL A 26 2.29 2.19 -11.98
N GLN A 27 2.11 3.38 -12.56
CA GLN A 27 3.23 4.23 -12.97
C GLN A 27 4.08 4.65 -11.76
N GLU A 28 3.46 5.14 -10.70
CA GLU A 28 4.16 5.54 -9.47
C GLU A 28 4.97 4.38 -8.85
N ILE A 29 4.39 3.18 -8.79
CA ILE A 29 5.06 2.00 -8.21
C ILE A 29 6.25 1.58 -9.07
N LEU A 30 6.07 1.44 -10.39
CA LEU A 30 7.14 1.01 -11.28
C LEU A 30 8.28 2.02 -11.38
N GLN A 31 7.98 3.32 -11.29
CA GLN A 31 9.01 4.37 -11.28
C GLN A 31 9.80 4.39 -9.96
N THR A 32 9.16 4.05 -8.84
CA THR A 32 9.78 4.12 -7.52
C THR A 32 10.53 2.84 -7.16
N PHE A 33 9.97 1.67 -7.50
CA PHE A 33 10.46 0.36 -7.06
C PHE A 33 10.90 -0.49 -8.26
N PRO A 34 12.15 -0.35 -8.75
CA PRO A 34 12.66 -1.17 -9.84
C PRO A 34 12.80 -2.65 -9.47
N SER A 35 12.75 -2.98 -8.18
CA SER A 35 12.78 -4.34 -7.64
C SER A 35 11.47 -5.10 -7.83
N VAL A 36 10.35 -4.40 -8.08
CA VAL A 36 9.03 -5.02 -8.30
C VAL A 36 9.03 -5.74 -9.65
N GLY A 37 8.81 -7.05 -9.62
CA GLY A 37 8.81 -7.89 -10.81
C GLY A 37 7.53 -7.77 -11.64
N GLU A 38 6.40 -7.50 -10.99
CA GLU A 38 5.10 -7.41 -11.66
C GLU A 38 4.17 -6.41 -10.96
N VAL A 39 3.46 -5.59 -11.74
CA VAL A 39 2.30 -4.84 -11.27
C VAL A 39 1.09 -5.23 -12.11
N SER A 40 0.03 -5.68 -11.45
CA SER A 40 -1.18 -6.19 -12.10
C SER A 40 -2.41 -5.37 -11.73
N LEU A 41 -3.27 -5.16 -12.72
CA LEU A 41 -4.56 -4.50 -12.59
C LEU A 41 -5.67 -5.56 -12.63
N GLN A 42 -6.48 -5.63 -11.57
CA GLN A 42 -7.59 -6.56 -11.46
C GLN A 42 -8.93 -5.81 -11.40
N PRO A 43 -9.59 -5.60 -12.55
CA PRO A 43 -10.92 -5.01 -12.54
C PRO A 43 -11.91 -5.99 -11.92
N THR A 44 -12.73 -5.49 -10.99
CA THR A 44 -13.88 -6.22 -10.44
C THR A 44 -15.16 -5.42 -10.63
N SER A 45 -16.29 -6.11 -10.79
CA SER A 45 -17.62 -5.50 -10.78
C SER A 45 -18.32 -5.57 -9.43
N ASP A 46 -17.84 -6.42 -8.52
CA ASP A 46 -18.44 -6.69 -7.21
C ASP A 46 -17.35 -6.97 -6.16
N PRO A 47 -17.39 -6.35 -4.96
CA PRO A 47 -18.33 -5.31 -4.52
C PRO A 47 -18.10 -3.96 -5.21
N ALA A 48 -19.20 -3.24 -5.46
CA ALA A 48 -19.14 -1.89 -6.05
C ALA A 48 -18.45 -0.90 -5.11
N GLY A 49 -17.45 -0.17 -5.60
CA GLY A 49 -16.66 0.78 -4.81
C GLY A 49 -15.41 0.18 -4.15
N LEU A 50 -15.05 -1.07 -4.48
CA LEU A 50 -13.79 -1.66 -4.04
C LEU A 50 -12.59 -0.96 -4.66
N PHE A 51 -11.62 -0.63 -3.83
CA PHE A 51 -10.27 -0.28 -4.25
C PHE A 51 -9.31 -0.88 -3.24
N GLU A 52 -8.46 -1.81 -3.68
CA GLU A 52 -7.55 -2.57 -2.82
C GLU A 52 -6.20 -2.73 -3.49
N ILE A 53 -5.13 -2.64 -2.69
CA ILE A 53 -3.76 -2.88 -3.12
C ILE A 53 -3.19 -4.02 -2.28
N GLN A 54 -2.68 -5.03 -2.97
CA GLN A 54 -2.05 -6.21 -2.38
C GLN A 54 -0.61 -6.33 -2.84
N VAL A 55 0.27 -6.79 -1.97
CA VAL A 55 1.67 -7.09 -2.27
C VAL A 55 1.93 -8.55 -1.98
N ALA A 56 2.55 -9.24 -2.93
CA ALA A 56 3.02 -10.59 -2.76
C ALA A 56 4.54 -10.62 -2.92
N VAL A 57 5.27 -11.06 -1.90
CA VAL A 57 6.74 -11.15 -1.94
C VAL A 57 7.19 -12.49 -2.50
N ASN A 58 6.35 -13.52 -2.38
CA ASN A 58 6.54 -14.85 -2.96
C ASN A 58 5.16 -15.48 -3.26
N ALA A 59 5.14 -16.73 -3.74
CA ALA A 59 3.90 -17.40 -4.13
C ALA A 59 2.94 -17.65 -2.96
N ASP A 60 3.47 -17.82 -1.74
CA ASP A 60 2.72 -18.22 -0.56
C ASP A 60 2.33 -17.06 0.35
N SER A 61 2.91 -15.87 0.13
CA SER A 61 2.64 -14.66 0.92
C SER A 61 1.95 -13.59 0.09
N VAL A 62 0.70 -13.30 0.44
CA VAL A 62 -0.06 -12.17 -0.10
C VAL A 62 -0.55 -11.33 1.08
N GLN A 63 -0.18 -10.05 1.08
CA GLN A 63 -0.58 -9.09 2.10
C GLN A 63 -1.40 -7.97 1.47
N THR A 64 -2.57 -7.67 2.03
CA THR A 64 -3.31 -6.45 1.71
C THR A 64 -2.69 -5.28 2.46
N ILE A 65 -2.21 -4.29 1.71
CA ILE A 65 -1.55 -3.10 2.28
C ILE A 65 -2.50 -1.89 2.36
N TYR A 66 -3.52 -1.89 1.50
CA TYR A 66 -4.49 -0.81 1.44
C TYR A 66 -5.83 -1.37 0.99
N LYS A 67 -6.90 -0.97 1.67
CA LYS A 67 -8.27 -1.19 1.24
C LYS A 67 -9.09 0.06 1.52
N ARG A 68 -9.83 0.51 0.51
CA ARG A 68 -10.71 1.66 0.65
C ARG A 68 -11.90 1.29 1.52
N LYS A 69 -12.19 2.14 2.51
CA LYS A 69 -13.38 2.00 3.35
C LYS A 69 -14.67 2.21 2.56
N PHE A 70 -15.62 1.30 2.73
CA PHE A 70 -16.96 1.47 2.18
C PHE A 70 -17.75 2.44 3.07
N ARG A 71 -18.44 3.39 2.44
CA ARG A 71 -19.28 4.37 3.17
C ARG A 71 -20.53 3.75 3.81
N SER A 72 -20.93 2.57 3.32
CA SER A 72 -22.19 1.90 3.65
C SER A 72 -22.01 0.55 4.34
N SER A 73 -20.77 0.10 4.57
CA SER A 73 -20.54 -1.16 5.27
C SER A 73 -20.86 -0.99 6.75
N ALA A 74 -21.82 -1.77 7.24
CA ALA A 74 -22.19 -1.84 8.65
C ALA A 74 -21.07 -2.42 9.54
N ASP A 75 -20.08 -3.08 8.91
CA ASP A 75 -18.94 -3.67 9.60
C ASP A 75 -18.00 -2.59 10.12
N LEU A 76 -17.64 -2.71 11.41
CA LEU A 76 -16.57 -1.95 12.05
C LEU A 76 -15.25 -2.29 11.34
N GLN A 77 -14.93 -1.53 10.30
CA GLN A 77 -13.62 -1.61 9.63
C GLN A 77 -12.59 -0.97 10.55
N THR A 78 -11.98 -1.81 11.38
CA THR A 78 -10.95 -1.48 12.37
C THR A 78 -9.56 -1.99 11.99
N ASP A 79 -9.40 -2.66 10.84
CA ASP A 79 -8.09 -3.18 10.44
C ASP A 79 -7.15 -2.04 9.98
N ASP A 80 -5.85 -2.20 10.26
CA ASP A 80 -4.78 -1.21 9.99
C ASP A 80 -4.65 -0.78 8.52
N PHE A 81 -5.25 -1.52 7.59
CA PHE A 81 -5.19 -1.28 6.15
C PHE A 81 -6.44 -0.58 5.58
N TYR A 82 -7.44 -0.24 6.41
CA TYR A 82 -8.60 0.54 5.94
C TYR A 82 -8.35 2.04 6.02
N TYR A 83 -8.53 2.71 4.88
CA TYR A 83 -8.35 4.15 4.78
C TYR A 83 -9.60 4.82 4.21
N ASP A 84 -9.86 6.04 4.66
CA ASP A 84 -10.87 6.89 4.05
C ASP A 84 -10.35 7.52 2.74
N GLY A 85 -11.23 7.70 1.77
CA GLY A 85 -10.89 8.29 0.48
C GLY A 85 -9.96 7.44 -0.39
N PHE A 86 -9.11 8.11 -1.16
CA PHE A 86 -8.06 7.48 -1.97
C PHE A 86 -6.70 7.86 -1.41
N PRO A 87 -5.72 6.93 -1.44
CA PRO A 87 -4.42 7.21 -0.87
C PRO A 87 -3.66 8.23 -1.72
N ASP A 88 -2.76 8.98 -1.11
CA ASP A 88 -1.79 9.76 -1.89
C ASP A 88 -0.62 8.86 -2.32
N ALA A 89 0.12 9.25 -3.37
CA ALA A 89 1.30 8.54 -3.84
C ALA A 89 2.30 8.27 -2.71
N LYS A 90 2.51 9.26 -1.82
CA LYS A 90 3.41 9.13 -0.67
C LYS A 90 3.00 7.98 0.25
N LEU A 91 1.70 7.87 0.55
CA LEU A 91 1.17 6.80 1.39
C LEU A 91 1.32 5.44 0.71
N VAL A 92 0.95 5.32 -0.57
CA VAL A 92 1.08 4.05 -1.31
C VAL A 92 2.54 3.60 -1.36
N LYS A 93 3.47 4.51 -1.67
CA LYS A 93 4.90 4.21 -1.71
C LYS A 93 5.43 3.79 -0.34
N GLY A 94 5.02 4.46 0.74
CA GLY A 94 5.37 4.06 2.10
C GLY A 94 4.87 2.66 2.48
N LEU A 95 3.62 2.33 2.12
CA LEU A 95 3.02 1.03 2.39
C LEU A 95 3.67 -0.10 1.58
N VAL A 96 3.92 0.13 0.29
CA VAL A 96 4.64 -0.83 -0.57
C VAL A 96 6.05 -1.05 -0.06
N LYS A 97 6.80 0.01 0.26
CA LYS A 97 8.16 -0.09 0.83
C LYS A 97 8.17 -0.95 2.10
N ARG A 98 7.22 -0.71 3.02
CA ARG A 98 7.10 -1.49 4.26
C ARG A 98 6.81 -2.97 3.97
N ALA A 99 5.91 -3.26 3.03
CA ALA A 99 5.58 -4.64 2.65
C ALA A 99 6.73 -5.37 1.94
N LEU A 100 7.56 -4.65 1.18
CA LEU A 100 8.76 -5.21 0.53
C LEU A 100 9.95 -5.37 1.48
N GLY A 101 9.91 -4.76 2.67
CA GLY A 101 11.05 -4.76 3.60
C GLY A 101 12.27 -3.97 3.11
N GLU A 102 12.11 -3.08 2.13
CA GLU A 102 13.21 -2.31 1.58
C GLU A 102 13.55 -1.14 2.53
N SER A 103 14.76 -1.13 3.10
CA SER A 103 15.20 -0.06 4.03
C SER A 103 15.58 1.25 3.32
N ARG A 104 15.55 1.27 1.98
CA ARG A 104 16.08 2.36 1.16
C ARG A 104 15.30 3.66 1.39
N ASP A 105 15.99 4.70 1.83
CA ASP A 105 15.36 5.98 2.14
C ASP A 105 14.64 6.55 0.92
N LEU A 106 13.36 6.92 1.09
CA LEU A 106 12.58 7.56 0.02
C LEU A 106 12.97 9.03 0.03
N GLY A 107 14.12 9.33 -0.58
CA GLY A 107 14.72 10.66 -0.58
C GLY A 107 13.68 11.77 -0.78
N HIS A 108 13.68 12.71 0.17
CA HIS A 108 12.86 13.93 0.25
C HIS A 108 11.41 13.80 -0.22
N SER A 109 10.62 13.04 0.53
CA SER A 109 9.16 13.24 0.56
C SER A 109 8.82 14.37 1.55
N GLU A 110 8.99 15.62 1.12
CA GLU A 110 8.58 16.81 1.89
C GLU A 110 7.17 16.63 2.49
N GLY A 111 7.05 16.96 3.78
CA GLY A 111 5.85 17.36 4.52
C GLY A 111 4.59 16.48 4.49
N GLY A 112 4.18 15.96 5.65
CA GLY A 112 2.76 15.70 5.94
C GLY A 112 2.36 14.24 6.10
N GLY A 113 2.10 13.85 7.35
CA GLY A 113 1.56 12.55 7.73
C GLY A 113 2.29 11.99 8.94
N LEU A 114 2.12 12.62 10.11
CA LEU A 114 2.51 12.08 11.41
C LEU A 114 1.98 10.64 11.51
N LEU A 115 2.90 9.67 11.44
CA LEU A 115 2.70 8.42 12.13
C LEU A 115 2.99 8.73 13.59
N ASN A 116 2.01 8.47 14.44
CA ASN A 116 2.06 8.72 15.86
C ASN A 116 3.11 7.77 16.48
N CYS A 117 4.38 8.17 16.44
CA CYS A 117 5.39 7.65 17.33
C CYS A 117 5.18 8.41 18.65
N GLY A 118 4.62 7.72 19.64
CA GLY A 118 4.60 8.24 21.01
C GLY A 118 6.00 8.68 21.40
N ASP A 119 6.08 9.85 22.02
CA ASP A 119 7.29 10.57 22.42
C ASP A 119 8.51 9.68 22.68
N CYS A 120 9.39 9.57 21.70
CA CYS A 120 10.78 9.23 21.94
C CYS A 120 11.51 10.54 22.23
N ALA A 121 11.60 10.89 23.52
CA ALA A 121 12.53 11.91 23.97
C ALA A 121 13.94 11.43 23.58
N ALA A 122 14.54 12.16 22.64
CA ALA A 122 15.90 11.93 22.20
C ALA A 122 16.85 12.35 23.33
N GLU A 123 17.53 11.38 23.95
CA GLU A 123 18.97 11.43 24.27
C GLU A 123 19.54 9.99 24.18
N ASP A 124 20.62 9.83 23.40
CA ASP A 124 21.50 8.66 23.33
C ASP A 124 21.01 7.31 22.74
N GLY A 125 20.43 7.35 21.54
CA GLY A 125 20.93 6.55 20.40
C GLY A 125 21.13 5.02 20.50
N ILE A 126 20.50 4.29 21.43
CA ILE A 126 20.54 2.81 21.47
C ILE A 126 19.16 2.26 21.85
N CYS A 127 18.51 1.55 20.91
CA CYS A 127 17.34 0.74 21.23
C CYS A 127 17.80 -0.65 21.70
N GLN A 128 17.76 -0.91 23.00
CA GLN A 128 17.82 -2.29 23.50
C GLN A 128 16.49 -3.00 23.23
N VAL A 129 16.59 -4.20 22.66
CA VAL A 129 15.50 -5.18 22.64
C VAL A 129 15.63 -6.00 23.92
N ASP A 130 14.60 -6.04 24.74
CA ASP A 130 14.51 -6.99 25.85
C ASP A 130 13.47 -8.07 25.52
N SER A 131 13.81 -9.28 25.98
CA SER A 131 13.36 -10.61 25.54
C SER A 131 11.91 -10.97 25.85
#